data_AF-A0A1D6EBW5-F1
#
_entry.id   AF-A0A1D6EBW5-F1
#
_cell.length_a   1.000
_cell.length_b   1.000
_cell.length_c   1.000
_cell.angle_alpha   90.00
_cell.angle_beta   90.00
_cell.angle_gamma   90.00
#
_symmetry.space_group_name_H-M   'P 1'
#
loop_
_entity.id
_entity.type
_entity.pdbx_description
1 polymer ?
#
loop_
_entity_poly.entity_id
_entity_poly.type
_entity_poly.pdbx_seq_one_letter_code
_entity_poly.pdbx_strand_id
1 'polypeptide(L)'
;MAAAFGSGALFSIVSGMGTPNPVANAITTGVGFAVFQGGFFMISQKFSQPQSGDTYYSRGRSMLQKLGLQNYEKNFKKGLLTDQTLPLLTDSALRDVKIPPGPRLLILDHIKRDPELTKAN
;
A
#
# COMPACT_ATOMS: atom_id res chain seq x y z
N MET A 1 0.08 7.18 20.72
CA MET A 1 -0.24 8.55 21.18
C MET A 1 -0.03 8.71 22.69
N ALA A 2 -0.78 8.01 23.55
CA ALA A 2 -0.61 8.11 25.01
C ALA A 2 0.79 7.70 25.53
N ALA A 3 1.39 6.64 24.98
CA ALA A 3 2.73 6.19 25.37
C ALA A 3 3.84 7.20 25.00
N ALA A 4 3.71 7.89 23.86
CA ALA A 4 4.65 8.93 23.39
C ALA A 4 4.60 10.19 24.26
N PHE A 5 3.39 10.59 24.63
CA PHE A 5 3.17 11.70 25.54
C PHE A 5 3.75 11.38 26.92
N GLY A 6 3.48 10.17 27.42
CA GLY A 6 4.00 9.69 28.70
C GLY A 6 5.52 9.68 28.75
N SER A 7 6.21 9.22 27.69
CA SER A 7 7.68 9.24 27.64
C SER A 7 8.26 10.65 27.55
N GLY A 8 7.67 11.55 26.76
CA GLY A 8 8.11 12.96 26.67
C GLY A 8 7.88 13.75 27.97
N ALA A 9 6.78 13.48 28.66
CA ALA A 9 6.49 14.05 29.98
C ALA A 9 7.48 13.55 31.04
N LEU A 10 7.73 12.24 31.11
CA LEU A 10 8.70 11.66 32.05
C LEU A 10 10.14 12.11 31.77
N PHE A 11 10.55 12.20 30.48
CA PHE A 11 11.86 12.71 30.08
C PHE A 11 12.07 14.17 30.53
N SER A 12 11.04 15.01 30.45
CA SER A 12 11.12 16.41 30.88
C SER A 12 11.09 16.56 32.40
N ILE A 13 10.43 15.66 33.11
CA ILE A 13 10.47 15.64 34.58
C ILE A 13 11.86 15.24 35.07
N VAL A 14 12.50 14.23 34.46
CA VAL A 14 13.84 13.77 34.86
C VAL A 14 14.96 14.73 34.43
N SER A 15 14.82 15.41 33.28
CA SER A 15 15.81 16.38 32.77
C SER A 15 15.58 17.82 33.24
N GLY A 16 14.37 18.16 33.69
CA GLY A 16 13.99 19.48 34.20
C GLY A 16 14.12 19.64 35.71
N MET A 17 14.63 18.63 36.42
CA MET A 17 14.86 18.64 37.87
C MET A 17 15.91 19.70 38.22
N GLY A 18 15.44 20.90 38.58
CA GLY A 18 16.26 22.09 38.85
C GLY A 18 15.80 23.38 38.13
N THR A 19 14.75 23.33 37.30
CA THR A 19 14.19 24.50 36.61
C THR A 19 12.94 25.05 37.30
N PRO A 20 12.62 26.36 37.19
CA PRO A 20 11.54 26.98 37.96
C PRO A 20 10.12 26.49 37.66
N ASN A 21 9.90 25.71 36.58
CA ASN A 21 8.56 25.32 36.15
C ASN A 21 8.51 23.95 35.46
N PRO A 22 8.75 22.85 36.20
CA PRO A 22 8.88 21.49 35.66
C PRO A 22 7.58 20.96 35.03
N VAL A 23 6.42 21.41 35.53
CA VAL A 23 5.10 20.97 35.03
C VAL A 23 4.80 21.55 33.64
N ALA A 24 5.12 22.82 33.42
CA ALA A 24 4.91 23.48 32.13
C ALA A 24 5.81 22.88 31.02
N ASN A 25 7.05 22.52 31.39
CA ASN A 25 8.00 21.88 30.48
C ASN A 25 7.57 20.43 30.15
N ALA A 26 7.01 19.68 31.11
CA ALA A 26 6.52 18.33 30.86
C ALA A 26 5.32 18.26 29.90
N ILE A 27 4.40 19.22 29.99
CA ILE A 27 3.24 19.32 29.09
C ILE A 27 3.72 19.67 27.67
N THR A 28 4.58 20.68 27.55
CA THR A 28 5.06 21.16 26.25
C THR A 28 5.83 20.07 25.50
N THR A 29 6.76 19.40 26.18
CA THR A 29 7.54 18.33 25.58
C THR A 29 6.70 17.07 25.35
N GLY A 30 5.78 16.74 26.25
CA GLY A 30 4.83 15.64 26.06
C GLY A 30 3.98 15.83 24.80
N VAL A 31 3.47 17.03 24.56
CA VAL A 31 2.73 17.39 23.33
C VAL A 31 3.65 17.31 22.11
N GLY A 32 4.88 17.82 22.19
CA GLY A 32 5.85 17.76 21.09
C GLY A 32 6.15 16.34 20.63
N PHE A 33 6.44 15.42 21.56
CA PHE A 33 6.67 14.01 21.24
C PHE A 33 5.39 13.29 20.75
N ALA A 34 4.22 13.66 21.26
CA ALA A 34 2.95 13.11 20.79
C ALA A 34 2.63 13.52 19.35
N VAL A 35 2.91 14.78 18.97
CA VAL A 35 2.75 15.28 17.60
C VAL A 35 3.78 14.64 16.66
N PHE A 36 5.04 14.53 17.09
CA PHE A 36 6.09 13.92 16.26
C PHE A 36 5.82 12.44 15.99
N GLN A 37 5.48 11.66 17.03
CA GLN A 37 5.17 10.24 16.85
C GLN A 37 3.81 10.02 16.18
N GLY A 38 2.83 10.91 16.40
CA GLY A 38 1.51 10.87 15.74
C GLY A 38 1.58 11.21 14.24
N GLY A 39 2.32 12.26 13.87
CA GLY A 39 2.53 12.66 12.49
C GLY A 39 3.36 11.64 11.70
N PHE A 40 4.44 11.14 12.30
CA PHE A 40 5.29 10.13 11.66
C PHE A 40 4.60 8.77 11.54
N PHE A 41 3.80 8.34 12.54
CA PHE A 41 3.02 7.10 12.47
C PHE A 41 1.93 7.16 11.39
N MET A 42 1.29 8.31 11.19
CA MET A 42 0.24 8.43 10.16
C MET A 42 0.84 8.41 8.75
N ILE A 43 2.00 9.05 8.57
CA ILE A 43 2.77 9.02 7.31
C ILE A 43 3.33 7.61 7.06
N SER A 44 3.88 6.96 8.08
CA SER A 44 4.40 5.60 7.95
C SER A 44 3.27 4.60 7.72
N GLN A 45 2.11 4.71 8.36
CA GLN A 45 0.98 3.81 8.13
C GLN A 45 0.42 3.92 6.71
N LYS A 46 0.46 5.10 6.09
CA LYS A 46 0.12 5.29 4.67
C LYS A 46 1.17 4.70 3.70
N PHE A 47 2.41 4.50 4.14
CA PHE A 47 3.50 3.96 3.33
C PHE A 47 3.81 2.48 3.63
N SER A 48 3.52 2.04 4.85
CA SER A 48 3.79 0.72 5.44
C SER A 48 2.54 -0.14 5.55
N GLN A 49 1.37 0.32 5.09
CA GLN A 49 0.27 -0.61 4.84
C GLN A 49 0.79 -1.66 3.86
N PRO A 50 1.02 -2.92 4.30
CA PRO A 50 1.27 -3.98 3.34
C PRO A 50 -0.05 -4.07 2.57
N GLN A 51 0.00 -3.94 1.24
CA GLN A 51 -1.15 -4.25 0.40
C GLN A 51 -1.55 -5.70 0.70
N SER A 52 -2.47 -5.89 1.63
CA SER A 52 -2.75 -7.15 2.33
C SER A 52 -3.53 -8.15 1.47
N GLY A 53 -3.30 -8.14 0.16
CA GLY A 53 -4.00 -9.01 -0.79
C GLY A 53 -3.24 -9.32 -2.07
N ASP A 54 -1.95 -9.01 -2.17
CA ASP A 54 -1.24 -9.07 -3.46
C ASP A 54 -0.73 -10.46 -3.85
N THR A 55 -0.85 -11.48 -2.99
CA THR A 55 -0.49 -12.86 -3.38
C THR A 55 -1.31 -13.33 -4.58
N TYR A 56 -2.60 -12.99 -4.63
CA TYR A 56 -3.50 -13.37 -5.73
C TYR A 56 -3.37 -12.52 -6.99
N TYR A 57 -2.52 -11.48 -6.98
CA TYR A 57 -2.30 -10.59 -8.12
C TYR A 57 -0.84 -10.58 -8.58
N SER A 58 -0.01 -11.45 -8.01
CA SER A 58 1.43 -11.45 -8.22
C SER A 58 1.80 -11.71 -9.68
N ARG A 59 1.13 -12.67 -10.33
CA ARG A 59 1.36 -13.02 -11.74
C ARG A 59 0.78 -11.96 -12.66
N GLY A 60 -0.43 -11.49 -12.41
CA GLY A 60 -1.06 -10.41 -13.18
C GLY A 60 -0.26 -9.09 -13.11
N ARG A 61 0.27 -8.74 -11.93
CA ARG A 61 1.14 -7.58 -11.74
C ARG A 61 2.45 -7.73 -12.52
N SER A 62 3.08 -8.91 -12.44
CA SER A 62 4.32 -9.20 -13.17
C SER A 62 4.12 -9.12 -14.69
N MET A 63 3.00 -9.64 -15.19
CA MET A 63 2.61 -9.51 -16.59
C MET A 63 2.44 -8.04 -16.99
N LEU A 64 1.66 -7.26 -16.22
CA LEU A 64 1.45 -5.84 -16.51
C LEU A 64 2.77 -5.07 -16.51
N GLN A 65 3.70 -5.37 -15.60
CA GLN A 65 5.03 -4.75 -15.59
C GLN A 65 5.85 -5.09 -16.84
N LYS A 66 5.86 -6.37 -17.27
CA LYS A 66 6.55 -6.79 -18.50
C LYS A 66 6.02 -6.09 -19.75
N LEU A 67 4.72 -5.81 -19.77
CA LEU A 67 4.05 -5.11 -20.88
C LEU A 67 4.13 -3.57 -20.77
N GLY A 68 4.70 -3.01 -19.71
CA GLY A 68 4.71 -1.56 -19.45
C GLY A 68 3.33 -0.98 -19.07
N LEU A 69 2.42 -1.84 -18.59
CA LEU A 69 1.01 -1.56 -18.29
C LEU A 69 0.72 -1.49 -16.77
N GLN A 70 1.73 -1.23 -15.93
CA GLN A 70 1.61 -1.17 -14.47
C GLN A 70 0.52 -0.20 -13.96
N ASN A 71 0.20 0.85 -14.72
CA ASN A 71 -0.86 1.81 -14.39
C ASN A 71 -2.26 1.15 -14.31
N TYR A 72 -2.43 -0.01 -14.96
CA TYR A 72 -3.69 -0.75 -14.97
C TYR A 72 -3.83 -1.76 -13.83
N GLU A 73 -2.83 -1.92 -12.95
CA GLU A 73 -2.89 -2.85 -11.82
C GLU A 73 -4.09 -2.55 -10.90
N LYS A 74 -4.41 -1.26 -10.71
CA LYS A 74 -5.59 -0.82 -9.93
C LYS A 74 -6.90 -1.26 -10.57
N ASN A 75 -6.96 -1.28 -11.90
CA ASN A 75 -8.15 -1.71 -12.64
C ASN A 75 -8.35 -3.23 -12.52
N PHE A 76 -7.26 -4.00 -12.55
CA PHE A 76 -7.29 -5.44 -12.26
C PHE A 76 -7.82 -5.72 -10.85
N LYS A 77 -7.29 -5.02 -9.84
CA LYS A 77 -7.76 -5.14 -8.45
C LYS A 77 -9.23 -4.75 -8.31
N LYS A 78 -9.67 -3.68 -9.00
CA LYS A 78 -11.06 -3.24 -8.98
C LYS A 78 -12.01 -4.24 -9.64
N GLY A 79 -11.55 -4.93 -10.69
CA GLY A 79 -12.31 -5.97 -11.37
C GLY A 79 -12.14 -7.37 -10.81
N LEU A 80 -11.44 -7.52 -9.68
CA LEU A 80 -11.11 -8.82 -9.09
C LEU A 80 -10.44 -9.78 -10.09
N LEU A 81 -9.65 -9.24 -11.01
CA LEU A 81 -8.90 -10.01 -12.02
C LEU A 81 -7.65 -10.58 -11.36
N THR A 82 -7.82 -11.71 -10.67
CA THR A 82 -6.76 -12.44 -9.97
C THR A 82 -5.97 -13.34 -10.90
N ASP A 83 -4.85 -13.86 -10.40
CA ASP A 83 -3.96 -14.81 -11.08
C ASP A 83 -4.68 -16.08 -11.54
N GLN A 84 -5.76 -16.49 -10.84
CA GLN A 84 -6.60 -17.63 -11.23
C GLN A 84 -7.54 -17.31 -12.40
N THR A 85 -8.01 -16.07 -12.49
CA THR A 85 -8.88 -15.61 -13.59
C THR A 85 -8.10 -15.11 -14.80
N LEU A 86 -6.78 -14.87 -14.65
CA LEU A 86 -5.87 -14.43 -15.70
C LEU A 86 -5.98 -15.27 -17.00
N PRO A 87 -5.98 -16.61 -16.96
CA PRO A 87 -6.13 -17.43 -18.17
C PRO A 87 -7.55 -17.38 -18.78
N LEU A 88 -8.54 -16.92 -18.02
CA LEU A 88 -9.94 -16.77 -18.46
C LEU A 88 -10.26 -15.36 -18.96
N LEU A 89 -9.25 -14.48 -19.05
CA LEU A 89 -9.45 -13.10 -19.47
C LEU A 89 -9.95 -13.02 -20.91
N THR A 90 -10.98 -12.21 -21.09
CA THR A 90 -11.57 -11.89 -22.40
C THR A 90 -11.49 -10.40 -22.67
N ASP A 91 -11.67 -10.03 -23.94
CA ASP A 91 -11.73 -8.62 -24.36
C ASP A 91 -12.79 -7.82 -23.59
N SER A 92 -13.93 -8.46 -23.33
CA SER A 92 -15.05 -7.90 -22.56
C SER A 92 -14.67 -7.68 -21.10
N ALA A 93 -14.07 -8.68 -20.43
CA ALA A 93 -13.65 -8.54 -19.03
C ALA A 93 -12.65 -7.39 -18.83
N LEU A 94 -11.71 -7.23 -19.77
CA LEU A 94 -10.76 -6.12 -19.74
C LEU A 94 -11.43 -4.76 -20.05
N ARG A 95 -12.47 -4.75 -20.89
CA ARG A 95 -13.28 -3.55 -21.16
C ARG A 95 -14.02 -3.08 -19.92
N ASP A 96 -14.60 -4.01 -19.17
CA ASP A 96 -15.42 -3.72 -17.99
C ASP A 96 -14.59 -3.06 -16.88
N VAL A 97 -13.30 -3.40 -16.79
CA VAL A 97 -12.33 -2.73 -15.91
C VAL A 97 -11.71 -1.47 -16.51
N LYS A 98 -12.28 -0.92 -17.58
CA LYS A 98 -11.88 0.33 -18.23
C LYS A 98 -10.47 0.31 -18.84
N ILE A 99 -10.01 -0.83 -19.34
CA ILE A 99 -8.75 -0.92 -20.09
C ILE A 99 -9.04 -0.61 -21.58
N PRO A 100 -8.32 0.35 -22.20
CA PRO A 100 -8.54 0.72 -23.59
C PRO A 100 -8.08 -0.36 -24.58
N PRO A 101 -8.56 -0.33 -25.83
CA PRO A 101 -8.39 -1.43 -26.80
C PRO A 101 -6.93 -1.85 -27.05
N GLY A 102 -5.98 -0.92 -27.15
CA GLY A 102 -4.57 -1.24 -27.39
C GLY A 102 -3.94 -2.14 -26.31
N PRO A 103 -3.90 -1.71 -25.03
CA PRO A 103 -3.42 -2.53 -23.92
C PRO A 103 -4.13 -3.88 -23.79
N ARG A 104 -5.44 -3.97 -24.09
CA ARG A 104 -6.16 -5.25 -24.06
C ARG A 104 -5.56 -6.26 -25.03
N LEU A 105 -5.22 -5.84 -26.25
CA LEU A 105 -4.62 -6.73 -27.24
C LEU A 105 -3.26 -7.25 -26.77
N LEU A 106 -2.43 -6.40 -26.16
CA LEU A 106 -1.14 -6.81 -25.60
C LEU A 106 -1.30 -7.84 -24.47
N ILE A 107 -2.25 -7.61 -23.57
CA ILE A 107 -2.55 -8.53 -22.46
C ILE A 107 -3.03 -9.88 -23.00
N LEU A 108 -4.01 -9.88 -23.90
CA LEU A 108 -4.58 -11.11 -24.47
C LEU A 108 -3.56 -11.87 -25.33
N ASP A 109 -2.72 -11.19 -26.10
CA ASP A 109 -1.63 -11.82 -26.86
C ASP A 109 -0.59 -12.45 -25.93
N HIS A 110 -0.23 -11.79 -24.82
CA HIS A 110 0.69 -12.34 -23.84
C HIS A 110 0.15 -13.61 -23.18
N ILE A 111 -1.11 -13.61 -22.74
CA ILE A 111 -1.74 -14.76 -22.10
C ILE A 111 -1.83 -15.96 -23.06
N LYS A 112 -2.16 -15.72 -24.34
CA LYS A 112 -2.20 -16.78 -25.36
C LYS A 112 -0.85 -17.40 -25.64
N ARG A 113 0.24 -16.62 -25.54
CA ARG A 113 1.61 -17.09 -25.78
C ARG A 113 2.20 -17.79 -24.57
N ASP A 114 1.64 -17.59 -23.38
CA ASP A 114 2.14 -18.19 -22.15
C ASP A 114 1.58 -19.62 -21.95
N PRO A 115 2.41 -20.66 -22.12
CA PRO A 115 1.96 -22.04 -21.96
C PRO A 115 1.60 -22.40 -20.52
N GLU A 116 2.10 -21.67 -19.51
CA GLU A 116 1.75 -21.92 -18.11
C GLU A 116 0.34 -21.45 -17.77
N LEU A 117 -0.12 -20.38 -18.42
CA LEU A 117 -1.49 -19.88 -18.28
C LEU A 117 -2.49 -20.72 -19.08
N THR A 118 -2.05 -21.29 -20.21
CA THR A 118 -2.91 -22.11 -21.07
C THR A 118 -3.17 -23.51 -20.50
N LYS A 119 -2.26 -24.07 -19.70
CA LYS A 119 -2.36 -25.43 -19.11
C LYS A 119 -3.23 -25.54 -17.86
N ALA A 120 -3.68 -24.42 -17.29
CA ALA A 120 -4.48 -24.42 -16.05
C ALA A 120 -5.97 -24.77 -16.26
N ASN A 121 -6.37 -25.15 -17.49
CA ASN A 121 -7.72 -25.57 -17.87
C ASN A 121 -7.75 -27.02 -18.36
#